data_AF-A0A6P6BAC9-F1
#
_entry.id   AF-A0A6P6BAC9-F1
#
_cell.length_a   1.000
_cell.length_b   1.000
_cell.length_c   1.000
_cell.angle_alpha   90.00
_cell.angle_beta   90.00
_cell.angle_gamma   90.00
#
_symmetry.space_group_name_H-M   'P 1'
#
loop_
_entity.id
_entity.type
_entity.pdbx_description
1 polymer ?
#
loop_
_entity_poly.entity_id
_entity_poly.type
_entity_poly.pdbx_seq_one_letter_code
_entity_poly.pdbx_strand_id
1 'polypeptide(L)'
;MDFDVVKGVALARKGLTMDWIKLKTLGKGSHGVVHLVKPTNSVSDDRLFAVKSCRYKDSSSLQKELQIFKQFVGCGNIVQCYGAMLSIDDQGMVVYNLFLEYAPGGNLLDLMSKKYGGKIPECDVKCYVRMLLEGIRDIHQRGYVHCDLKPANILVFPSDQYGSISSLKIADFGLVRRPGERDMSKVEPLMQAFPGTAAYMPPESVTDGKISAALDIWSLGCIVIEMITGKLPWEYQNLRDLAIKIGFSRHPPIPETISSKGKDFLMKCFERDPSERWTADMLLSHPFLLSYCSSLPSPTNSLHRARFNSCLPSMEQLKAICLVFWNNLMLPKQLLIRWQEGSCLWNAQRSKKIQSANSQVFWK
;
A
#
# COMPACT_ATOMS: atom_id res chain seq x y z
N MET A 1 -12.67 30.35 2.29
CA MET A 1 -11.87 29.38 1.51
C MET A 1 -12.87 28.36 1.03
N ASP A 2 -13.21 28.40 -0.26
CA ASP A 2 -14.11 27.42 -0.86
C ASP A 2 -13.37 26.08 -0.93
N PHE A 3 -13.88 25.09 -0.22
CA PHE A 3 -13.38 23.72 -0.31
C PHE A 3 -14.17 23.01 -1.41
N ASP A 4 -13.46 22.43 -2.39
CA ASP A 4 -14.10 21.64 -3.44
C ASP A 4 -14.68 20.35 -2.85
N VAL A 5 -16.01 20.33 -2.70
CA VAL A 5 -16.77 19.13 -2.31
C VAL A 5 -16.81 18.19 -3.52
N VAL A 6 -16.11 17.06 -3.41
CA VAL A 6 -16.09 16.02 -4.44
C VAL A 6 -17.08 14.93 -4.04
N LYS A 7 -18.12 14.76 -4.86
CA LYS A 7 -19.07 13.67 -4.71
C LYS A 7 -18.57 12.44 -5.43
N GLY A 8 -18.66 11.27 -4.80
CA GLY A 8 -18.18 10.02 -5.39
C GLY A 8 -19.06 8.81 -5.12
N VAL A 9 -18.98 7.84 -6.02
CA VAL A 9 -19.72 6.58 -5.98
C VAL A 9 -18.73 5.43 -5.81
N ALA A 10 -18.93 4.60 -4.77
CA ALA A 10 -18.08 3.44 -4.51
C ALA A 10 -18.33 2.32 -5.52
N LEU A 11 -17.27 1.62 -5.90
CA LEU A 11 -17.34 0.36 -6.66
C LEU A 11 -16.99 -0.88 -5.84
N ALA A 12 -16.93 -0.79 -4.51
CA ALA A 12 -16.70 -1.97 -3.66
C ALA A 12 -17.63 -1.97 -2.43
N ARG A 13 -18.48 -3.00 -2.38
CA ARG A 13 -19.62 -3.26 -1.48
C ARG A 13 -20.84 -2.36 -1.75
N LYS A 14 -21.96 -3.01 -2.07
CA LYS A 14 -23.26 -2.42 -2.40
C LYS A 14 -23.59 -1.19 -1.55
N GLY A 15 -23.62 -0.01 -2.18
CA GLY A 15 -24.42 1.13 -1.74
C GLY A 15 -23.82 2.12 -0.73
N LEU A 16 -22.53 2.05 -0.39
CA LEU A 16 -21.91 3.13 0.40
C LEU A 16 -21.42 4.25 -0.53
N THR A 17 -22.17 5.35 -0.59
CA THR A 17 -21.69 6.64 -1.12
C THR A 17 -21.00 7.40 0.00
N MET A 18 -19.72 7.72 -0.20
CA MET A 18 -18.97 8.62 0.67
C MET A 18 -18.77 9.89 -0.13
N ASP A 19 -19.20 11.02 0.39
CA ASP A 19 -18.77 12.33 -0.12
C ASP A 19 -17.51 12.76 0.65
N TRP A 20 -16.61 13.45 -0.03
CA TRP A 20 -15.38 13.94 0.57
C TRP A 20 -14.97 15.29 0.00
N ILE A 21 -14.25 16.06 0.81
CA ILE A 21 -13.63 17.32 0.37
C ILE A 21 -12.14 17.11 0.18
N LYS A 22 -11.59 17.68 -0.89
CA LYS A 22 -10.13 17.80 -1.06
C LYS A 22 -9.65 18.96 -0.19
N LEU A 23 -8.69 18.69 0.70
CA LEU A 23 -8.13 19.70 1.60
C LEU A 23 -6.85 20.33 1.04
N LYS A 24 -5.92 19.49 0.57
CA LYS A 24 -4.65 19.92 -0.02
C LYS A 24 -4.06 18.87 -0.95
N THR A 25 -3.25 19.31 -1.91
CA THR A 25 -2.41 18.39 -2.69
C THR A 25 -1.22 17.93 -1.84
N LEU A 26 -1.00 16.61 -1.76
CA LEU A 26 0.14 16.00 -1.07
C LEU A 26 1.31 15.71 -2.02
N GLY A 27 1.03 15.39 -3.28
CA GLY A 27 2.06 15.11 -4.27
C GLY A 27 1.51 14.91 -5.68
N LYS A 28 2.37 15.06 -6.69
CA LYS A 28 2.08 14.79 -8.10
C LYS A 28 3.15 13.86 -8.65
N GLY A 29 2.75 12.77 -9.29
CA GLY A 29 3.67 11.79 -9.88
C GLY A 29 3.19 11.27 -11.21
N SER A 30 3.95 10.37 -11.82
CA SER A 30 3.64 9.76 -13.13
C SER A 30 2.30 9.01 -13.14
N HIS A 31 1.86 8.50 -12.00
CA HIS A 31 0.63 7.72 -11.86
C HIS A 31 -0.58 8.56 -11.40
N GLY A 32 -0.43 9.87 -11.24
CA GLY A 32 -1.54 10.75 -10.86
C GLY A 32 -1.20 11.73 -9.74
N VAL A 33 -2.26 12.29 -9.15
CA VAL A 33 -2.16 13.31 -8.09
C VAL A 33 -2.70 12.74 -6.79
N VAL A 34 -1.98 12.97 -5.69
CA VAL A 34 -2.39 12.57 -4.35
C VAL A 34 -2.91 13.78 -3.61
N HIS A 35 -4.12 13.68 -3.06
CA HIS A 35 -4.74 14.71 -2.24
C HIS A 35 -5.00 14.21 -0.83
N LEU A 36 -4.92 15.10 0.16
CA LEU A 36 -5.49 14.89 1.47
C LEU A 36 -6.99 15.14 1.38
N VAL A 37 -7.80 14.20 1.86
CA VAL A 37 -9.26 14.32 1.84
C VAL A 37 -9.87 14.07 3.21
N LYS A 38 -11.03 14.70 3.45
CA LYS A 38 -11.88 14.46 4.61
C LYS A 38 -13.28 13.99 4.17
N PRO A 39 -13.83 12.91 4.75
CA PRO A 39 -15.24 12.55 4.56
C PRO A 39 -16.17 13.68 5.03
N THR A 40 -17.26 13.94 4.31
CA THR A 40 -18.26 14.96 4.72
C THR A 40 -19.50 14.38 5.39
N ASN A 41 -19.81 13.10 5.13
CA ASN A 41 -21.10 12.50 5.53
C ASN A 41 -21.01 11.64 6.80
N SER A 42 -19.81 11.51 7.39
CA SER A 42 -19.62 10.80 8.66
C SER A 42 -19.60 11.82 9.79
N VAL A 43 -20.72 11.96 10.50
CA VAL A 43 -20.88 12.88 11.65
C VAL A 43 -19.92 12.53 12.81
N SER A 44 -19.23 11.38 12.75
CA SER A 44 -18.39 10.87 13.84
C SER A 44 -16.98 10.43 13.44
N ASP A 45 -16.55 10.60 12.18
CA ASP A 45 -15.22 10.14 11.74
C ASP A 45 -14.40 11.29 11.16
N ASP A 46 -13.56 11.90 12.00
CA ASP A 46 -12.58 12.94 11.61
C ASP A 46 -11.37 12.37 10.87
N ARG A 47 -11.41 11.08 10.49
CA ARG A 47 -10.32 10.42 9.79
C ARG A 47 -10.03 11.05 8.44
N LEU A 48 -8.75 11.32 8.24
CA LEU A 48 -8.21 11.82 6.99
C LEU A 48 -7.67 10.67 6.12
N PHE A 49 -7.74 10.85 4.81
CA PHE A 49 -7.25 9.89 3.83
C PHE A 49 -6.31 10.55 2.84
N ALA A 50 -5.35 9.79 2.32
CA ALA A 50 -4.60 10.15 1.13
C ALA A 50 -5.29 9.50 -0.08
N VAL A 51 -5.73 10.29 -1.05
CA VAL A 51 -6.42 9.81 -2.24
C VAL A 51 -5.56 10.05 -3.47
N LYS A 52 -5.13 8.96 -4.11
CA LYS A 52 -4.39 8.97 -5.37
C LYS A 52 -5.40 8.89 -6.51
N SER A 53 -5.42 9.90 -7.36
CA SER A 53 -6.43 10.07 -8.41
C SER A 53 -5.82 10.14 -9.80
N CYS A 54 -6.51 9.53 -10.77
CA CYS A 54 -6.23 9.68 -12.20
C CYS A 54 -7.54 9.65 -13.00
N ARG A 55 -7.53 10.10 -14.26
CA ARG A 55 -8.69 9.91 -15.13
C ARG A 55 -8.97 8.43 -15.30
N TYR A 56 -10.24 8.04 -15.32
CA TYR A 56 -10.64 6.64 -15.39
C TYR A 56 -10.05 5.92 -16.62
N LYS A 57 -9.99 6.59 -17.77
CA LYS A 57 -9.36 6.06 -18.99
C LYS A 57 -7.87 5.69 -18.83
N ASP A 58 -7.19 6.32 -17.88
CA ASP A 58 -5.76 6.17 -17.60
C ASP A 58 -5.51 5.30 -16.33
N SER A 59 -6.56 4.64 -15.79
CA SER A 59 -6.54 4.04 -14.44
C SER A 59 -6.00 2.62 -14.32
N SER A 60 -5.53 2.01 -15.42
CA SER A 60 -5.05 0.62 -15.42
C SER A 60 -3.95 0.36 -14.38
N SER A 61 -3.02 1.29 -14.22
CA SER A 61 -1.94 1.23 -13.23
C SER A 61 -2.47 1.29 -11.79
N LEU A 62 -3.39 2.21 -11.48
CA LEU A 62 -4.01 2.33 -10.15
C LEU A 62 -4.92 1.14 -9.81
N GLN A 63 -5.56 0.55 -10.82
CA GLN A 63 -6.33 -0.67 -10.63
C GLN A 63 -5.41 -1.86 -10.31
N LYS A 64 -4.27 -2.00 -11.00
CA LYS A 64 -3.22 -2.99 -10.65
C LYS A 64 -2.72 -2.76 -9.22
N GLU A 65 -2.42 -1.51 -8.88
CA GLU A 65 -1.97 -1.10 -7.54
C GLU A 65 -2.98 -1.49 -6.46
N LEU A 66 -4.28 -1.26 -6.68
CA LEU A 66 -5.35 -1.71 -5.77
C LEU A 66 -5.34 -3.23 -5.57
N GLN A 67 -5.18 -4.04 -6.63
CA GLN A 67 -5.17 -5.50 -6.48
C GLN A 67 -3.96 -5.99 -5.68
N ILE A 68 -2.83 -5.32 -5.80
CA ILE A 68 -1.62 -5.61 -5.04
C ILE A 68 -1.84 -5.24 -3.57
N PHE A 69 -2.33 -4.03 -3.27
CA PHE A 69 -2.58 -3.59 -1.89
C PHE A 69 -3.52 -4.53 -1.12
N LYS A 70 -4.50 -5.14 -1.79
CA LYS A 70 -5.39 -6.13 -1.15
C LYS A 70 -4.65 -7.32 -0.53
N GLN A 71 -3.43 -7.63 -0.98
CA GLN A 71 -2.61 -8.72 -0.43
C GLN A 71 -1.97 -8.34 0.92
N PHE A 72 -1.94 -7.06 1.28
CA PHE A 72 -1.20 -6.50 2.42
C PHE A 72 -2.07 -5.87 3.50
N VAL A 73 -3.37 -6.20 3.51
CA VAL A 73 -4.31 -5.75 4.54
C VAL A 73 -3.84 -6.26 5.90
N GLY A 74 -3.64 -5.34 6.84
CA GLY A 74 -3.20 -5.64 8.21
C GLY A 74 -1.68 -5.69 8.40
N CYS A 75 -0.86 -5.56 7.35
CA CYS A 75 0.59 -5.48 7.49
C CYS A 75 1.02 -4.13 8.13
N GLY A 76 1.63 -4.19 9.32
CA GLY A 76 1.93 -3.01 10.14
C GLY A 76 2.89 -2.01 9.49
N ASN A 77 3.83 -2.49 8.67
CA ASN A 77 4.87 -1.68 8.02
C ASN A 77 4.59 -1.41 6.54
N ILE A 78 3.34 -1.56 6.11
CA ILE A 78 2.87 -1.24 4.76
C ILE A 78 1.64 -0.33 4.87
N VAL A 79 1.59 0.71 4.04
CA VAL A 79 0.45 1.63 3.97
C VAL A 79 -0.83 0.86 3.65
N GLN A 80 -1.88 1.13 4.42
CA GLN A 80 -3.17 0.46 4.23
C GLN A 80 -3.99 1.10 3.11
N CYS A 81 -4.64 0.28 2.30
CA CYS A 81 -5.59 0.71 1.27
C CYS A 81 -7.02 0.39 1.68
N TYR A 82 -7.91 1.36 1.53
CA TYR A 82 -9.33 1.24 1.91
C TYR A 82 -10.25 0.95 0.71
N GLY A 83 -9.69 0.86 -0.49
CA GLY A 83 -10.42 0.60 -1.73
C GLY A 83 -10.33 1.76 -2.70
N ALA A 84 -11.23 1.74 -3.69
CA ALA A 84 -11.31 2.77 -4.71
C ALA A 84 -12.75 3.20 -4.98
N MET A 85 -12.90 4.45 -5.41
CA MET A 85 -14.18 5.06 -5.76
C MET A 85 -14.06 5.84 -7.06
N LEU A 86 -15.17 5.97 -7.78
CA LEU A 86 -15.25 6.86 -8.93
C LEU A 86 -15.82 8.21 -8.49
N SER A 87 -15.33 9.29 -9.10
CA SER A 87 -15.93 10.61 -8.98
C SER A 87 -15.99 11.27 -10.35
N ILE A 88 -16.67 12.42 -10.42
CA ILE A 88 -16.67 13.29 -11.59
C ILE A 88 -15.90 14.55 -11.20
N ASP A 89 -14.94 14.97 -12.03
CA ASP A 89 -14.26 16.25 -11.82
C ASP A 89 -15.09 17.43 -12.36
N ASP A 90 -14.59 18.63 -12.09
CA ASP A 90 -15.18 19.91 -12.47
C ASP A 90 -15.28 20.10 -13.99
N GLN A 91 -14.61 19.27 -14.79
CA GLN A 91 -14.71 19.21 -16.25
C GLN A 91 -15.69 18.13 -16.75
N GLY A 92 -16.40 17.45 -15.84
CA GLY A 92 -17.35 16.39 -16.17
C GLY A 92 -16.70 15.03 -16.49
N MET A 93 -15.40 14.86 -16.23
CA MET A 93 -14.67 13.64 -16.55
C MET A 93 -14.71 12.65 -15.40
N VAL A 94 -14.78 11.35 -15.72
CA VAL A 94 -14.74 10.28 -14.71
C VAL A 94 -13.30 10.13 -14.19
N VAL A 95 -13.15 10.19 -12.87
CA VAL A 95 -11.89 10.06 -12.14
C VAL A 95 -11.92 8.79 -11.29
N TYR A 96 -10.84 8.01 -11.34
CA TYR A 96 -10.60 6.87 -10.48
C TYR A 96 -9.78 7.31 -9.26
N ASN A 97 -10.27 7.03 -8.05
CA ASN A 97 -9.69 7.48 -6.80
C ASN A 97 -9.34 6.28 -5.92
N LEU A 98 -8.06 6.09 -5.61
CA LEU A 98 -7.56 5.06 -4.69
C LEU A 98 -7.38 5.66 -3.29
N PHE A 99 -8.09 5.12 -2.30
CA PHE A 99 -8.07 5.59 -0.92
C PHE A 99 -7.01 4.86 -0.11
N LEU A 100 -6.08 5.62 0.45
CA LEU A 100 -4.92 5.14 1.20
C LEU A 100 -4.88 5.77 2.59
N GLU A 101 -4.16 5.11 3.49
CA GLU A 101 -3.82 5.62 4.81
C GLU A 101 -3.05 6.94 4.70
N TYR A 102 -3.53 7.96 5.42
CA TYR A 102 -2.84 9.24 5.48
C TYR A 102 -1.71 9.19 6.51
N ALA A 103 -0.51 9.55 6.09
CA ALA A 103 0.67 9.68 6.96
C ALA A 103 0.89 11.15 7.35
N PRO A 104 0.55 11.56 8.58
CA PRO A 104 0.66 12.96 8.99
C PRO A 104 2.12 13.41 9.19
N GLY A 105 3.04 12.48 9.40
CA GLY A 105 4.48 12.76 9.55
C GLY A 105 5.20 13.04 8.23
N GLY A 106 4.51 12.93 7.09
CA GLY A 106 5.14 13.04 5.77
C GLY A 106 5.92 11.79 5.39
N ASN A 107 7.01 11.96 4.65
CA ASN A 107 7.90 10.86 4.25
C ASN A 107 9.21 10.85 5.07
N LEU A 108 10.07 9.86 4.82
CA LEU A 108 11.33 9.71 5.57
C LEU A 108 12.27 10.92 5.42
N LEU A 109 12.25 11.63 4.28
CA LEU A 109 13.01 12.88 4.11
C LEU A 109 12.49 13.99 5.04
N ASP A 110 11.17 14.09 5.22
CA ASP A 110 10.57 15.00 6.19
C ASP A 110 11.00 14.66 7.61
N LEU A 111 11.05 13.37 7.96
CA LEU A 111 11.51 12.91 9.27
C LEU A 111 12.98 13.25 9.50
N MET A 112 13.86 12.95 8.53
CA MET A 112 15.27 13.27 8.60
C MET A 112 15.50 14.77 8.81
N SER A 113 14.86 15.61 7.99
CA SER A 113 15.05 17.06 8.04
C SER A 113 14.40 17.72 9.26
N LYS A 114 13.12 17.43 9.54
CA LYS A 114 12.34 18.17 10.55
C LYS A 114 12.57 17.66 11.98
N LYS A 115 12.75 16.35 12.17
CA LYS A 115 12.97 15.77 13.52
C LYS A 115 14.45 15.70 13.88
N TYR A 116 15.29 15.30 12.94
CA TYR A 116 16.70 15.02 13.21
C TYR A 116 17.67 16.09 12.69
N GLY A 117 17.20 17.10 11.95
CA GLY A 117 18.08 18.14 11.37
C GLY A 117 19.01 17.63 10.27
N GLY A 118 18.71 16.46 9.69
CA GLY A 118 19.39 15.89 8.52
C GLY A 118 19.88 14.45 8.72
N LYS A 119 20.52 14.14 9.84
CA LYS A 119 21.15 12.83 10.10
C LYS A 119 20.46 12.10 11.24
N ILE A 120 20.10 10.85 11.03
CA ILE A 120 19.48 10.00 12.06
C ILE A 120 20.59 9.25 12.82
N PRO A 121 20.62 9.31 14.15
CA PRO A 121 21.54 8.51 14.95
C PRO A 121 21.40 7.01 14.66
N GLU A 122 22.51 6.27 14.67
CA GLU A 122 22.52 4.84 14.32
C GLU A 122 21.56 4.01 15.19
N CYS A 123 21.36 4.38 16.46
CA CYS A 123 20.40 3.71 17.33
C CYS A 123 18.98 3.74 16.77
N ASP A 124 18.53 4.90 16.27
CA ASP A 124 17.19 5.08 15.70
C ASP A 124 17.10 4.45 14.31
N VAL A 125 18.19 4.55 13.51
CA VAL A 125 18.30 3.87 12.21
C VAL A 125 18.05 2.37 12.35
N LYS A 126 18.60 1.70 13.37
CA LYS A 126 18.34 0.26 13.60
C LYS A 126 16.85 -0.04 13.78
N CYS A 127 16.14 0.76 14.56
CA CYS A 127 14.73 0.53 14.83
C CYS A 127 13.89 0.78 13.56
N TYR A 128 14.23 1.81 12.76
CA TYR A 128 13.61 2.05 11.45
C TYR A 128 13.92 0.96 10.41
N VAL A 129 15.17 0.50 10.33
CA VAL A 129 15.59 -0.57 9.40
C VAL A 129 14.85 -1.87 9.70
N ARG A 130 14.63 -2.19 10.98
CA ARG A 130 13.81 -3.34 11.37
C ARG A 130 12.39 -3.25 10.80
N MET A 131 11.72 -2.10 10.99
CA MET A 131 10.37 -1.86 10.45
C MET A 131 10.34 -1.99 8.92
N LEU A 132 11.33 -1.45 8.23
CA LEU A 132 11.43 -1.55 6.77
C LEU A 132 11.65 -2.99 6.32
N LEU A 133 12.54 -3.74 6.97
CA LEU A 133 12.76 -5.14 6.67
C LEU A 133 11.52 -6.01 6.91
N GLU A 134 10.74 -5.73 7.96
CA GLU A 134 9.47 -6.42 8.22
C GLU A 134 8.48 -6.19 7.06
N GLY A 135 8.36 -4.95 6.57
CA GLY A 135 7.54 -4.63 5.39
C GLY A 135 8.08 -5.26 4.10
N ILE A 136 9.40 -5.22 3.87
CA ILE A 136 10.05 -5.83 2.69
C ILE A 136 9.82 -7.35 2.69
N ARG A 137 10.02 -8.01 3.85
CA ARG A 137 9.74 -9.44 4.02
C ARG A 137 8.30 -9.77 3.64
N ASP A 138 7.33 -8.98 4.13
CA ASP A 138 5.92 -9.18 3.81
C ASP A 138 5.65 -9.11 2.30
N ILE A 139 6.28 -8.15 1.61
CA ILE A 139 6.23 -7.98 0.14
C ILE A 139 6.81 -9.20 -0.57
N HIS A 140 8.03 -9.61 -0.18
CA HIS A 140 8.75 -10.71 -0.83
C HIS A 140 8.05 -12.06 -0.62
N GLN A 141 7.55 -12.34 0.59
CA GLN A 141 6.83 -13.58 0.90
C GLN A 141 5.52 -13.75 0.11
N ARG A 142 4.93 -12.65 -0.36
CA ARG A 142 3.73 -12.65 -1.24
C ARG A 142 4.09 -12.68 -2.73
N GLY A 143 5.36 -12.87 -3.07
CA GLY A 143 5.84 -13.00 -4.45
C GLY A 143 5.91 -11.68 -5.22
N TYR A 144 6.06 -10.56 -4.51
CA TYR A 144 6.21 -9.23 -5.10
C TYR A 144 7.60 -8.66 -4.85
N VAL A 145 8.01 -7.73 -5.70
CA VAL A 145 9.19 -6.87 -5.56
C VAL A 145 8.71 -5.42 -5.65
N HIS A 146 9.13 -4.57 -4.72
CA HIS A 146 8.66 -3.19 -4.65
C HIS A 146 9.19 -2.33 -5.81
N CYS A 147 10.47 -2.52 -6.18
CA CYS A 147 11.15 -1.88 -7.32
C CYS A 147 11.43 -0.37 -7.21
N ASP A 148 10.80 0.36 -6.27
CA ASP A 148 11.06 1.80 -6.07
C ASP A 148 11.15 2.18 -4.58
N LEU A 149 11.90 1.39 -3.80
CA LEU A 149 12.19 1.75 -2.41
C LEU A 149 13.15 2.94 -2.37
N LYS A 150 12.69 4.02 -1.74
CA LYS A 150 13.42 5.26 -1.51
C LYS A 150 12.79 6.03 -0.34
N PRO A 151 13.48 6.99 0.29
CA PRO A 151 12.94 7.74 1.41
C PRO A 151 11.59 8.44 1.12
N ALA A 152 11.37 8.92 -0.11
CA ALA A 152 10.11 9.55 -0.50
C ALA A 152 8.89 8.59 -0.50
N ASN A 153 9.13 7.28 -0.61
CA ASN A 153 8.10 6.24 -0.60
C ASN A 153 7.98 5.53 0.77
N ILE A 154 8.69 6.03 1.79
CA ILE A 154 8.59 5.55 3.16
C ILE A 154 7.84 6.62 3.96
N LEU A 155 6.65 6.28 4.42
CA LEU A 155 5.75 7.21 5.10
C LEU A 155 5.85 7.09 6.62
N VAL A 156 5.67 8.22 7.29
CA VAL A 156 5.95 8.39 8.70
C VAL A 156 4.65 8.59 9.48
N PHE A 157 4.46 7.73 10.48
CA PHE A 157 3.34 7.74 11.40
C PHE A 157 3.87 8.09 12.79
N PRO A 158 3.73 9.36 13.23
CA PRO A 158 4.19 9.79 14.54
C PRO A 158 3.56 8.94 15.64
N SER A 159 4.34 8.62 16.68
CA SER A 159 3.80 8.04 17.90
C SER A 159 3.21 9.14 18.77
N ASP A 160 2.07 8.83 19.38
CA ASP A 160 1.43 9.64 20.42
C ASP A 160 2.10 9.46 21.80
N GLN A 161 2.87 8.38 21.97
CA GLN A 161 3.55 8.05 23.21
C GLN A 161 4.87 8.81 23.33
N TYR A 162 5.01 9.58 24.42
CA TYR A 162 6.23 10.31 24.73
C TYR A 162 7.44 9.37 24.79
N GLY A 163 8.51 9.71 24.08
CA GLY A 163 9.74 8.91 24.01
C GLY A 163 9.70 7.73 23.03
N SER A 164 8.55 7.44 22.40
CA SER A 164 8.47 6.41 21.36
C SER A 164 8.88 6.94 19.99
N ILE A 165 9.52 6.07 19.19
CA ILE A 165 9.92 6.41 17.83
C ILE A 165 8.71 6.34 16.88
N SER A 166 8.75 7.13 15.80
CA SER A 166 7.70 7.09 14.77
C SER A 166 7.65 5.71 14.11
N SER A 167 6.47 5.26 13.70
CA SER A 167 6.34 4.08 12.85
C SER A 167 6.61 4.44 11.40
N LEU A 168 7.32 3.56 10.67
CA LEU A 168 7.52 3.68 9.23
C LEU A 168 6.71 2.64 8.47
N LYS A 169 6.10 3.07 7.36
CA LYS A 169 5.39 2.19 6.44
C LYS A 169 5.82 2.41 4.99
N ILE A 170 5.97 1.33 4.25
CA ILE A 170 6.28 1.33 2.82
C ILE A 170 5.01 1.71 2.03
N ALA A 171 5.16 2.57 1.02
CA ALA A 171 4.09 3.12 0.21
C ALA A 171 4.46 3.16 -1.28
N ASP A 172 3.50 3.56 -2.12
CA ASP A 172 3.60 3.68 -3.58
C ASP A 172 3.90 2.36 -4.31
N PHE A 173 2.85 1.59 -4.54
CA PHE A 173 2.93 0.26 -5.15
C PHE A 173 2.79 0.31 -6.67
N GLY A 174 2.87 1.50 -7.30
CA GLY A 174 2.70 1.68 -8.74
C GLY A 174 3.75 0.96 -9.59
N LEU A 175 4.96 0.77 -9.05
CA LEU A 175 6.07 0.09 -9.73
C LEU A 175 6.27 -1.36 -9.27
N VAL A 176 5.44 -1.86 -8.36
CA VAL A 176 5.54 -3.24 -7.88
C VAL A 176 5.35 -4.22 -9.04
N ARG A 177 6.18 -5.26 -9.04
CA ARG A 177 6.20 -6.32 -10.05
C ARG A 177 6.33 -7.68 -9.40
N ARG A 178 6.05 -8.75 -10.17
CA ARG A 178 6.48 -10.10 -9.81
C ARG A 178 7.91 -10.36 -10.31
N PRO A 179 8.70 -11.21 -9.64
CA PRO A 179 10.00 -11.62 -10.13
C PRO A 179 9.94 -12.12 -11.58
N GLY A 180 10.86 -11.69 -12.43
CA GLY A 180 10.92 -12.07 -13.85
C GLY A 180 9.93 -11.36 -14.78
N GLU A 181 9.01 -10.53 -14.26
CA GLU A 181 8.17 -9.66 -15.08
C GLU A 181 9.07 -8.64 -15.81
N ARG A 182 9.09 -8.67 -17.14
CA ARG A 182 9.81 -7.68 -17.95
C ARG A 182 8.86 -6.56 -18.33
N ASP A 183 9.30 -5.32 -18.21
CA ASP A 183 8.57 -4.20 -18.80
C ASP A 183 8.83 -4.19 -20.32
N MET A 184 7.96 -4.86 -21.08
CA MET A 184 8.04 -4.92 -22.54
C MET A 184 7.66 -3.60 -23.23
N SER A 185 7.25 -2.58 -22.47
CA SER A 185 6.73 -1.32 -23.02
C SER A 185 7.78 -0.25 -23.31
N LYS A 186 9.06 -0.46 -22.91
CA LYS A 186 10.12 0.53 -23.09
C LYS A 186 11.41 -0.08 -23.62
N VAL A 187 11.63 0.06 -24.93
CA VAL A 187 12.94 -0.09 -25.56
C VAL A 187 13.61 1.28 -25.53
N GLU A 188 14.08 1.70 -24.36
CA GLU A 188 14.81 2.96 -24.20
C GLU A 188 16.21 2.70 -23.61
N PRO A 189 17.16 3.66 -23.74
CA PRO A 189 18.57 3.44 -23.38
C PRO A 189 18.75 2.92 -21.95
N LEU A 190 19.88 2.25 -21.67
CA LEU A 190 20.28 1.54 -20.44
C LEU A 190 19.85 2.14 -19.07
N MET A 191 19.54 3.44 -18.96
CA MET A 191 19.05 4.06 -17.72
C MET A 191 17.60 4.54 -17.72
N GLN A 192 16.94 4.62 -18.89
CA GLN A 192 15.53 5.01 -19.02
C GLN A 192 14.58 3.81 -19.08
N ALA A 193 15.12 2.61 -19.29
CA ALA A 193 14.36 1.37 -19.40
C ALA A 193 13.81 0.84 -18.06
N PHE A 194 14.35 1.25 -16.90
CA PHE A 194 13.98 0.64 -15.61
C PHE A 194 13.03 1.47 -14.77
N PRO A 195 11.94 0.87 -14.24
CA PRO A 195 11.04 1.54 -13.31
C PRO A 195 11.75 1.82 -11.98
N GLY A 196 11.77 3.08 -11.55
CA GLY A 196 12.19 3.50 -10.21
C GLY A 196 13.20 4.63 -10.21
N THR A 197 13.83 4.86 -9.05
CA THR A 197 14.77 5.96 -8.84
C THR A 197 16.21 5.48 -8.91
N ALA A 198 16.93 5.83 -9.98
CA ALA A 198 18.24 5.27 -10.34
C ALA A 198 19.28 5.28 -9.20
N ALA A 199 19.28 6.29 -8.33
CA ALA A 199 20.23 6.41 -7.22
C ALA A 199 20.12 5.28 -6.17
N TYR A 200 19.02 4.54 -6.15
CA TYR A 200 18.75 3.45 -5.21
C TYR A 200 18.76 2.08 -5.89
N MET A 201 19.04 2.00 -7.19
CA MET A 201 19.02 0.76 -7.96
C MET A 201 20.35 0.00 -7.85
N PRO A 202 20.31 -1.34 -7.86
CA PRO A 202 21.50 -2.16 -7.94
C PRO A 202 22.04 -2.24 -9.39
N PRO A 203 23.32 -2.64 -9.56
CA PRO A 203 23.97 -2.66 -10.87
C PRO A 203 23.33 -3.60 -11.89
N GLU A 204 22.81 -4.76 -11.47
CA GLU A 204 22.13 -5.71 -12.35
C GLU A 204 20.80 -5.16 -12.90
N SER A 205 20.11 -4.30 -12.15
CA SER A 205 18.88 -3.65 -12.63
C SER A 205 19.19 -2.59 -13.66
N VAL A 206 20.29 -1.85 -13.49
CA VAL A 206 20.73 -0.84 -14.46
C VAL A 206 21.27 -1.49 -15.75
N THR A 207 21.88 -2.67 -15.63
CA THR A 207 22.59 -3.31 -16.76
C THR A 207 21.72 -4.34 -17.51
N ASP A 208 21.13 -5.28 -16.78
CA ASP A 208 20.43 -6.44 -17.35
C ASP A 208 18.91 -6.31 -17.26
N GLY A 209 18.44 -5.36 -16.45
CA GLY A 209 17.05 -5.18 -16.23
C GLY A 209 16.34 -6.30 -15.47
N LYS A 210 17.09 -7.02 -14.63
CA LYS A 210 16.55 -8.14 -13.86
C LYS A 210 15.79 -7.62 -12.65
N ILE A 211 14.53 -8.02 -12.53
CA ILE A 211 13.71 -7.78 -11.34
C ILE A 211 13.78 -9.01 -10.43
N SER A 212 14.33 -8.81 -9.23
CA SER A 212 14.40 -9.83 -8.17
C SER A 212 14.22 -9.18 -6.80
N ALA A 213 13.89 -9.98 -5.78
CA ALA A 213 13.77 -9.52 -4.40
C ALA A 213 15.05 -8.85 -3.87
N ALA A 214 16.22 -9.26 -4.37
CA ALA A 214 17.51 -8.69 -4.03
C ALA A 214 17.62 -7.19 -4.40
N LEU A 215 16.83 -6.70 -5.36
CA LEU A 215 16.76 -5.29 -5.74
C LEU A 215 16.36 -4.42 -4.55
N ASP A 216 15.29 -4.79 -3.86
CA ASP A 216 14.76 -4.03 -2.73
C ASP A 216 15.75 -3.99 -1.55
N ILE A 217 16.57 -5.05 -1.39
CA ILE A 217 17.61 -5.11 -0.36
C ILE A 217 18.75 -4.12 -0.63
N TRP A 218 19.15 -3.98 -1.89
CA TRP A 218 20.13 -2.96 -2.27
C TRP A 218 19.57 -1.56 -2.00
N SER A 219 18.33 -1.30 -2.41
CA SER A 219 17.67 -0.02 -2.16
C SER A 219 17.57 0.29 -0.67
N LEU A 220 17.28 -0.70 0.18
CA LEU A 220 17.33 -0.56 1.65
C LEU A 220 18.72 -0.13 2.12
N GLY A 221 19.80 -0.75 1.63
CA GLY A 221 21.17 -0.35 1.95
C GLY A 221 21.44 1.12 1.62
N CYS A 222 20.99 1.58 0.45
CA CYS A 222 21.07 2.99 0.05
C CYS A 222 20.31 3.91 1.03
N ILE A 223 19.09 3.53 1.43
CA ILE A 223 18.29 4.27 2.42
C ILE A 223 19.00 4.35 3.77
N VAL A 224 19.70 3.29 4.20
CA VAL A 224 20.50 3.30 5.44
C VAL A 224 21.65 4.30 5.36
N ILE A 225 22.39 4.33 4.25
CA ILE A 225 23.45 5.33 4.05
C ILE A 225 22.86 6.75 4.14
N GLU A 226 21.72 6.98 3.50
CA GLU A 226 21.11 8.30 3.48
C GLU A 226 20.60 8.73 4.85
N MET A 227 19.98 7.85 5.63
CA MET A 227 19.58 8.16 7.00
C MET A 227 20.79 8.53 7.88
N ILE A 228 21.91 7.82 7.76
CA ILE A 228 23.11 8.05 8.58
C ILE A 228 23.85 9.33 8.15
N THR A 229 23.93 9.60 6.85
CA THR A 229 24.76 10.68 6.31
C THR A 229 23.98 11.97 6.05
N GLY A 230 22.66 11.89 5.91
CA GLY A 230 21.81 12.97 5.44
C GLY A 230 21.99 13.32 3.96
N LYS A 231 22.67 12.45 3.20
CA LYS A 231 23.03 12.66 1.79
C LYS A 231 22.62 11.46 0.94
N LEU A 232 22.42 11.68 -0.35
CA LEU A 232 22.22 10.59 -1.30
C LEU A 232 23.39 9.58 -1.24
N PRO A 233 23.12 8.29 -1.52
CA PRO A 233 24.14 7.23 -1.48
C PRO A 233 25.26 7.44 -2.51
N TRP A 234 24.99 8.21 -3.57
CA TRP A 234 25.95 8.56 -4.61
C TRP A 234 25.99 10.07 -4.78
N GLU A 235 27.19 10.64 -4.81
CA GLU A 235 27.41 11.99 -5.32
C GLU A 235 27.64 11.88 -6.84
N TYR A 236 26.75 12.48 -7.64
CA TYR A 236 26.80 12.43 -9.10
C TYR A 236 26.33 13.75 -9.73
N GLN A 237 26.86 14.08 -10.91
CA GLN A 237 26.50 15.32 -11.63
C GLN A 237 25.31 15.16 -12.57
N ASN A 238 25.16 13.97 -13.16
CA ASN A 238 24.08 13.64 -14.08
C ASN A 238 23.86 12.12 -14.11
N LEU A 239 22.81 11.66 -14.81
CA LEU A 239 22.47 10.25 -14.85
C LEU A 239 23.58 9.38 -15.46
N ARG A 240 24.29 9.86 -16.49
CA ARG A 240 25.40 9.10 -17.09
C ARG A 240 26.53 8.85 -16.10
N ASP A 241 26.91 9.87 -15.33
CA ASP A 241 27.90 9.75 -14.24
C ASP A 241 27.43 8.75 -13.17
N LEU A 242 26.15 8.81 -12.78
CA LEU A 242 25.56 7.83 -11.87
C LEU A 242 25.62 6.39 -12.42
N ALA A 243 25.33 6.17 -13.72
CA ALA A 243 25.44 4.85 -14.35
C ALA A 243 26.86 4.31 -14.27
N ILE A 244 27.85 5.14 -14.60
CA ILE A 244 29.26 4.78 -14.56
C ILE A 244 29.63 4.39 -13.12
N LYS A 245 29.23 5.20 -12.13
CA LYS A 245 29.47 4.89 -10.71
C LYS A 245 28.85 3.56 -10.29
N ILE A 246 27.58 3.32 -10.63
CA ILE A 246 26.88 2.07 -10.28
C ILE A 246 27.54 0.86 -10.98
N GLY A 247 27.88 0.98 -12.27
CA GLY A 247 28.46 -0.13 -13.05
C GLY A 247 29.88 -0.49 -12.63
N PHE A 248 30.72 0.50 -12.31
CA PHE A 248 32.15 0.28 -12.03
C PHE A 248 32.50 0.22 -10.53
N SER A 249 31.69 0.80 -9.64
CA SER A 249 31.95 0.77 -8.19
C SER A 249 31.37 -0.48 -7.55
N ARG A 250 32.08 -1.07 -6.58
CA ARG A 250 31.59 -2.28 -5.87
C ARG A 250 30.25 -2.04 -5.18
N HIS A 251 30.13 -0.93 -4.47
CA HIS A 251 28.96 -0.50 -3.72
C HIS A 251 29.00 1.03 -3.51
N PRO A 252 27.90 1.68 -3.07
CA PRO A 252 27.93 3.08 -2.68
C PRO A 252 28.90 3.31 -1.49
N PRO A 253 29.55 4.48 -1.34
CA PRO A 253 30.49 4.72 -0.25
C PRO A 253 29.86 4.47 1.13
N ILE A 254 30.42 3.53 1.89
CA ILE A 254 29.97 3.22 3.25
C ILE A 254 30.56 4.28 4.20
N PRO A 255 29.74 4.98 5.00
CA PRO A 255 30.24 6.04 5.87
C PRO A 255 31.13 5.48 6.98
N GLU A 256 32.26 6.14 7.23
CA GLU A 256 33.19 5.71 8.29
C GLU A 256 32.57 5.77 9.69
N THR A 257 31.60 6.68 9.88
CA THR A 257 30.91 6.97 11.14
C THR A 257 29.96 5.88 11.62
N ILE A 258 29.59 4.91 10.76
CA ILE A 258 28.73 3.80 11.16
C ILE A 258 29.55 2.72 11.89
N SER A 259 28.95 2.04 12.86
CA SER A 259 29.60 0.97 13.61
C SER A 259 30.10 -0.17 12.72
N SER A 260 31.05 -0.98 13.21
CA SER A 260 31.55 -2.16 12.49
C SER A 260 30.43 -3.11 12.09
N LYS A 261 29.43 -3.31 12.96
CA LYS A 261 28.22 -4.10 12.67
C LYS A 261 27.35 -3.47 11.58
N GLY A 262 27.26 -2.13 11.55
CA GLY A 262 26.55 -1.42 10.50
C GLY A 262 27.27 -1.50 9.15
N LYS A 263 28.61 -1.43 9.14
CA LYS A 263 29.42 -1.66 7.94
C LYS A 263 29.19 -3.07 7.39
N ASP A 264 29.26 -4.08 8.25
CA ASP A 264 28.98 -5.47 7.87
C ASP A 264 27.56 -5.65 7.32
N PHE A 265 26.55 -5.07 7.97
CA PHE A 265 25.17 -5.09 7.49
C PHE A 265 25.05 -4.48 6.08
N LEU A 266 25.65 -3.31 5.84
CA LEU A 266 25.66 -2.66 4.53
C LEU A 266 26.37 -3.51 3.47
N MET A 267 27.47 -4.19 3.83
CA MET A 267 28.14 -5.11 2.91
C MET A 267 27.23 -6.28 2.49
N LYS A 268 26.39 -6.80 3.40
CA LYS A 268 25.39 -7.83 3.06
C LYS A 268 24.27 -7.30 2.14
N CYS A 269 23.91 -6.02 2.28
CA CYS A 269 22.95 -5.37 1.38
C CYS A 269 23.54 -5.10 -0.02
N PHE A 270 24.84 -4.82 -0.11
CA PHE A 270 25.50 -4.43 -1.36
C PHE A 270 26.32 -5.55 -2.01
N GLU A 271 26.02 -6.80 -1.69
CA GLU A 271 26.59 -7.92 -2.44
C GLU A 271 26.19 -7.78 -3.92
N ARG A 272 27.19 -7.88 -4.81
CA ARG A 272 27.00 -7.58 -6.24
C ARG A 272 26.25 -8.70 -6.94
N ASP A 273 26.54 -9.94 -6.59
CA ASP A 273 25.75 -11.07 -7.07
C ASP A 273 24.39 -11.05 -6.35
N PRO A 274 23.27 -10.88 -7.09
CA PRO A 274 21.94 -10.85 -6.48
C PRO A 274 21.57 -12.15 -5.76
N SER A 275 22.19 -13.28 -6.12
CA SER A 275 21.94 -14.58 -5.50
C SER A 275 22.67 -14.76 -4.16
N GLU A 276 23.78 -14.06 -3.96
CA GLU A 276 24.55 -14.04 -2.70
C GLU A 276 24.11 -12.90 -1.76
N ARG A 277 23.37 -11.92 -2.28
CA ARG A 277 22.80 -10.83 -1.50
C ARG A 277 21.78 -11.34 -0.50
N TRP A 278 21.94 -10.92 0.75
CA TRP A 278 21.12 -11.43 1.85
C TRP A 278 19.64 -11.07 1.69
N THR A 279 18.76 -11.96 2.14
CA THR A 279 17.32 -11.73 2.14
C THR A 279 16.88 -10.87 3.32
N ALA A 280 15.64 -10.36 3.28
CA ALA A 280 15.07 -9.61 4.39
C ALA A 280 15.05 -10.42 5.71
N ASP A 281 14.72 -11.72 5.64
CA ASP A 281 14.73 -12.63 6.81
C ASP A 281 16.13 -12.81 7.41
N MET A 282 17.15 -12.95 6.56
CA MET A 282 18.54 -13.04 7.01
C MET A 282 19.00 -11.74 7.68
N LEU A 283 18.65 -10.59 7.09
CA LEU A 283 19.01 -9.27 7.62
C LEU A 283 18.29 -8.94 8.93
N LEU A 284 17.05 -9.39 9.13
CA LEU A 284 16.32 -9.23 10.41
C LEU A 284 17.03 -9.94 11.57
N SER A 285 17.78 -10.99 11.27
CA SER A 285 18.58 -11.76 12.23
C SER A 285 20.02 -11.25 12.35
N HIS A 286 20.39 -10.19 11.64
CA HIS A 286 21.76 -9.68 11.62
C HIS A 286 22.16 -9.01 12.95
N PRO A 287 23.40 -9.19 13.44
CA PRO A 287 23.87 -8.60 14.71
C PRO A 287 23.73 -7.08 14.83
N PHE A 288 23.69 -6.36 13.70
CA PHE A 288 23.40 -4.92 13.65
C PHE A 288 22.04 -4.56 14.28
N LEU A 289 21.02 -5.41 14.09
CA LEU A 289 19.66 -5.20 14.57
C LEU A 289 19.35 -5.92 15.89
N LEU A 290 20.23 -6.83 16.34
CA LEU A 290 20.08 -7.57 17.60
C LEU A 290 20.62 -6.81 18.82
N SER A 291 21.42 -5.77 18.62
CA SER A 291 21.84 -4.89 19.73
C SER A 291 20.64 -4.09 20.23
N TYR A 292 20.19 -4.38 21.46
CA TYR A 292 18.99 -3.83 22.13
C TYR A 292 18.62 -2.40 21.70
N CYS A 293 17.47 -2.26 21.03
CA CYS A 293 16.71 -1.01 20.94
C CYS A 293 15.75 -1.03 22.13
N SER A 294 16.07 -0.30 23.21
CA SER A 294 15.27 -0.22 24.45
C SER A 294 13.91 0.48 24.28
N SER A 295 13.51 0.81 23.05
CA SER A 295 12.38 1.71 22.74
C SER A 295 11.45 1.18 21.63
N LEU A 296 11.51 -0.10 21.28
CA LEU A 296 10.49 -0.68 20.41
C LEU A 296 9.17 -0.81 21.20
N PRO A 297 8.04 -0.28 20.69
CA PRO A 297 6.75 -0.59 21.28
C PRO A 297 6.50 -2.10 21.15
N SER A 298 6.13 -2.75 22.25
CA SER A 298 5.66 -4.12 22.25
C SER A 298 4.54 -4.28 21.22
N PRO A 299 4.44 -5.42 20.50
CA PRO A 299 3.30 -5.68 19.64
C PRO A 299 2.06 -5.76 20.53
N THR A 300 1.29 -4.67 20.58
CA THR A 300 0.00 -4.68 21.26
C THR A 300 -0.93 -5.55 20.44
N ASN A 301 -1.24 -6.73 20.97
CA ASN A 301 -2.47 -7.44 20.68
C ASN A 301 -3.65 -6.57 21.13
N SER A 302 -3.92 -5.48 20.42
CA SER A 302 -5.18 -4.75 20.54
C SER A 302 -6.18 -5.45 19.61
N LEU A 303 -6.82 -6.47 20.18
CA LEU A 303 -8.09 -7.00 19.68
C LEU A 303 -9.15 -5.88 19.72
N HIS A 304 -9.11 -4.95 18.78
CA HIS A 304 -10.35 -4.31 18.32
C HIS A 304 -11.00 -5.25 17.31
N ARG A 305 -11.56 -6.34 17.85
CA ARG A 305 -12.55 -7.14 17.15
C ARG A 305 -13.81 -6.29 17.03
N ALA A 306 -13.85 -5.41 16.03
CA ALA A 306 -15.12 -4.89 15.54
C ALA A 306 -15.91 -6.12 15.07
N ARG A 307 -16.94 -6.48 15.85
CA ARG A 307 -17.90 -7.52 15.50
C ARG A 307 -18.54 -7.16 14.17
N PHE A 308 -18.07 -7.76 13.08
CA PHE A 308 -18.82 -7.84 11.84
C PHE A 308 -19.95 -8.86 12.04
N ASN A 309 -21.10 -8.41 12.54
CA ASN A 309 -22.32 -9.19 12.46
C ASN A 309 -22.80 -9.19 11.01
N SER A 310 -22.71 -10.34 10.36
CA SER A 310 -23.40 -10.64 9.10
C SER A 310 -24.90 -10.80 9.36
N CYS A 311 -25.68 -9.74 9.18
CA CYS A 311 -27.14 -9.88 9.04
C CYS A 311 -27.50 -9.99 7.56
N LEU A 312 -28.08 -11.13 7.19
CA LEU A 312 -28.76 -11.32 5.92
C LEU A 312 -30.02 -10.42 5.87
N PRO A 313 -30.35 -9.81 4.72
CA PRO A 313 -31.50 -8.93 4.58
C PRO A 313 -32.83 -9.70 4.71
N SER A 314 -33.85 -9.06 5.29
CA SER A 314 -35.16 -9.65 5.54
C SER A 314 -35.99 -9.79 4.24
N MET A 315 -37.01 -10.66 4.27
CA MET A 315 -37.90 -10.96 3.13
C MET A 315 -38.61 -9.71 2.55
N GLU A 316 -38.75 -8.64 3.33
CA GLU A 316 -39.30 -7.36 2.86
C GLU A 316 -38.31 -6.58 1.97
N GLN A 317 -37.01 -6.70 2.24
CA GLN A 317 -35.96 -6.08 1.41
C GLN A 317 -35.81 -6.80 0.06
N LEU A 318 -36.13 -8.10 -0.01
CA LEU A 318 -36.19 -8.84 -1.28
C LEU A 318 -37.38 -8.40 -2.16
N LYS A 319 -38.53 -8.07 -1.55
CA LYS A 319 -39.70 -7.57 -2.30
C LYS A 319 -39.45 -6.19 -2.94
N ALA A 320 -38.73 -5.32 -2.24
CA ALA A 320 -38.32 -4.01 -2.77
C ALA A 320 -37.35 -4.12 -3.96
N ILE A 321 -36.46 -5.13 -3.95
CA ILE A 321 -35.54 -5.40 -5.05
C ILE A 321 -36.28 -5.91 -6.30
N CYS A 322 -37.31 -6.74 -6.14
CA CYS A 322 -38.11 -7.23 -7.27
C CYS A 322 -38.99 -6.14 -7.93
N LEU A 323 -39.56 -5.21 -7.15
CA LEU A 323 -40.37 -4.10 -7.66
C LEU A 323 -39.56 -3.09 -8.50
N VAL A 324 -38.29 -2.89 -8.15
CA VAL A 324 -37.38 -2.02 -8.92
C VAL A 324 -36.95 -2.67 -10.24
N PHE A 325 -36.86 -4.01 -10.29
CA PHE A 325 -36.56 -4.77 -11.51
C PHE A 325 -37.74 -4.81 -12.50
N TRP A 326 -38.98 -4.76 -12.02
CA TRP A 326 -40.17 -4.83 -12.88
C TRP A 326 -40.44 -3.52 -13.65
N ASN A 327 -40.08 -2.37 -13.10
CA ASN A 327 -40.43 -1.06 -13.68
C ASN A 327 -39.47 -0.54 -14.77
N ASN A 328 -38.39 -1.24 -15.09
CA ASN A 328 -37.32 -0.73 -15.97
C ASN A 328 -37.03 -1.55 -17.24
N LEU A 329 -37.90 -2.47 -17.64
CA LEU A 329 -37.78 -3.17 -18.94
C LEU A 329 -39.02 -2.92 -19.81
N MET A 330 -38.93 -1.91 -20.67
CA MET A 330 -39.76 -1.80 -21.86
C MET A 330 -39.26 -2.82 -22.90
N LEU A 331 -40.02 -3.90 -23.10
CA LEU A 331 -39.98 -4.75 -24.29
C LEU A 331 -41.41 -4.88 -24.84
N PRO A 332 -41.57 -5.06 -26.16
CA PRO A 332 -42.82 -4.78 -26.89
C PRO A 332 -43.99 -5.68 -26.50
N LYS A 333 -45.20 -5.12 -26.63
CA LYS A 333 -46.51 -5.76 -26.38
C LYS A 333 -46.79 -6.93 -27.32
N GLN A 334 -46.18 -8.10 -27.10
CA GLN A 334 -46.71 -9.39 -27.53
C GLN A 334 -46.25 -10.46 -26.55
N LEU A 335 -47.06 -10.70 -25.51
CA LEU A 335 -47.19 -11.89 -24.65
C LEU A 335 -47.82 -11.45 -23.32
N LEU A 336 -49.10 -11.08 -23.38
CA LEU A 336 -49.92 -10.77 -22.20
C LEU A 336 -51.08 -11.77 -22.14
N ILE A 337 -50.82 -13.02 -21.75
CA ILE A 337 -51.87 -13.94 -21.30
C ILE A 337 -51.31 -14.78 -20.15
N ARG A 338 -52.03 -14.73 -19.01
CA ARG A 338 -51.84 -15.45 -17.74
C ARG A 338 -50.82 -14.86 -16.76
N TRP A 339 -51.30 -13.90 -15.94
CA TRP A 339 -51.13 -13.92 -14.48
C TRP A 339 -52.07 -12.88 -13.85
N GLN A 340 -53.37 -13.18 -13.90
CA GLN A 340 -54.35 -12.71 -12.92
C GLN A 340 -54.98 -13.96 -12.32
N GLU A 341 -55.36 -13.86 -11.05
CA GLU A 341 -55.92 -14.89 -10.16
C GLU A 341 -54.89 -15.68 -9.35
N GLY A 342 -54.92 -15.50 -8.02
CA GLY A 342 -54.20 -16.37 -7.10
C GLY A 342 -53.87 -15.79 -5.74
N SER A 343 -54.84 -15.18 -5.07
CA SER A 343 -54.80 -14.76 -3.68
C SER A 343 -54.50 -15.92 -2.71
N CYS A 344 -53.94 -15.55 -1.54
CA CYS A 344 -54.24 -16.06 -0.18
C CYS A 344 -53.08 -16.70 0.60
N LEU A 345 -52.77 -15.98 1.71
CA LEU A 345 -52.72 -16.46 3.10
C LEU A 345 -51.81 -17.66 3.42
N TRP A 346 -50.83 -17.48 4.31
CA TRP A 346 -50.78 -18.23 5.58
C TRP A 346 -49.82 -17.55 6.57
N ASN A 347 -50.38 -17.22 7.72
CA ASN A 347 -49.75 -16.62 8.89
C ASN A 347 -49.07 -17.69 9.76
N ALA A 348 -47.98 -17.28 10.41
CA ALA A 348 -47.64 -17.47 11.83
C ALA A 348 -47.60 -18.87 12.50
N GLN A 349 -46.65 -18.96 13.45
CA GLN A 349 -46.57 -19.90 14.59
C GLN A 349 -46.05 -21.32 14.34
N ARG A 350 -44.79 -21.57 14.73
CA ARG A 350 -44.44 -22.35 15.94
C ARG A 350 -42.94 -22.56 16.09
N SER A 351 -42.40 -22.00 17.16
CA SER A 351 -41.23 -22.53 17.86
C SER A 351 -41.75 -23.26 19.09
N LYS A 352 -41.45 -24.56 19.22
CA LYS A 352 -40.85 -25.20 20.42
C LYS A 352 -41.08 -26.71 20.45
N LYS A 353 -39.95 -27.37 20.75
CA LYS A 353 -39.75 -28.61 21.52
C LYS A 353 -40.06 -29.95 20.83
N ILE A 354 -39.02 -30.78 20.79
CA ILE A 354 -38.82 -32.11 21.44
C ILE A 354 -37.74 -32.81 20.60
N GLN A 355 -36.47 -32.80 21.00
CA GLN A 355 -35.78 -33.82 21.81
C GLN A 355 -35.86 -35.27 21.27
N SER A 356 -34.68 -35.87 21.15
CA SER A 356 -34.36 -37.30 20.97
C SER A 356 -34.67 -37.94 19.61
N ALA A 357 -33.63 -38.37 18.89
CA ALA A 357 -33.17 -39.76 18.92
C ALA A 357 -32.17 -40.03 17.77
N ASN A 358 -31.07 -40.69 18.16
CA ASN A 358 -30.16 -41.55 17.40
C ASN A 358 -30.48 -41.89 15.94
N SER A 359 -29.49 -41.69 15.06
CA SER A 359 -28.90 -42.70 14.15
C SER A 359 -28.03 -41.96 13.13
N GLN A 360 -26.70 -42.08 13.20
CA GLN A 360 -25.91 -42.96 12.32
C GLN A 360 -26.00 -42.66 10.81
N VAL A 361 -24.82 -42.37 10.23
CA VAL A 361 -24.29 -42.93 8.96
C VAL A 361 -24.47 -42.14 7.64
N PHE A 362 -23.31 -41.68 7.16
CA PHE A 362 -22.76 -41.63 5.78
C PHE A 362 -23.36 -40.75 4.66
N TRP A 363 -22.47 -39.89 4.13
CA TRP A 363 -22.16 -39.55 2.73
C TRP A 363 -23.27 -39.54 1.65
N LYS A 364 -23.52 -38.35 1.11
CA LYS A 364 -23.13 -37.99 -0.27
C LYS A 364 -23.06 -36.48 -0.44
#